data_AF-A0A674AJX2-F1
#
_entry.id   AF-A0A674AJX2-F1
#
_cell.length_a   1.000
_cell.length_b   1.000
_cell.length_c   1.000
_cell.angle_alpha   90.00
_cell.angle_beta   90.00
_cell.angle_gamma   90.00
#
_symmetry.space_group_name_H-M   'P 1'
#
loop_
_entity.id
_entity.type
_entity.pdbx_description
1 polymer ?
#
loop_
_entity_poly.entity_id
_entity_poly.type
_entity_poly.pdbx_seq_one_letter_code
_entity_poly.pdbx_strand_id
1 'polypeptide(L)'
;MCKVPWKCQTQHLCPPDPAGAKDMWRAYGDMKDANWKNSDKYFHARGNYDAARRGPGGRWAAAVISNGRERVQGSSGRGHEDSAADQEANRWGRNGGDPNRYRPNGLPWNY
;
A
#
# COMPACT_ATOMS: atom_id res chain seq x y z
N MET A 1 31.81 5.41 21.94
CA MET A 1 30.75 4.38 21.95
C MET A 1 29.39 5.08 22.02
N CYS A 2 28.69 5.26 20.91
CA CYS A 2 27.35 5.88 20.94
C CYS A 2 26.28 4.78 21.11
N LYS A 3 25.57 4.81 22.24
CA LYS A 3 24.36 4.03 22.47
C LYS A 3 23.15 4.86 22.03
N VAL A 4 22.45 4.45 20.98
CA VAL A 4 21.11 4.96 20.67
C VAL A 4 20.14 3.77 20.59
N PRO A 5 19.28 3.55 21.60
CA PRO A 5 18.28 2.50 21.55
C PRO A 5 16.92 3.10 21.13
N TRP A 6 16.81 3.64 19.91
CA TRP A 6 15.48 3.94 19.34
C TRP A 6 15.03 2.74 18.52
N LYS A 7 14.53 1.71 19.19
CA LYS A 7 13.68 0.73 18.50
C LYS A 7 12.40 1.47 18.13
N CYS A 8 12.29 1.79 16.85
CA CYS A 8 11.19 2.54 16.29
C CYS A 8 9.96 1.63 16.22
N GLN A 9 9.11 1.63 17.25
CA GLN A 9 8.04 0.64 17.43
C GLN A 9 6.69 1.05 16.80
N THR A 10 6.50 2.32 16.44
CA THR A 10 5.20 2.83 15.95
C THR A 10 5.33 3.58 14.64
N GLN A 11 4.27 3.50 13.82
CA GLN A 11 4.21 4.08 12.48
C GLN A 11 4.49 5.59 12.45
N HIS A 12 4.24 6.37 13.51
CA HIS A 12 4.40 7.83 13.47
C HIS A 12 5.81 8.32 13.84
N LEU A 13 6.72 7.43 14.22
CA LEU A 13 8.04 7.79 14.75
C LEU A 13 9.20 7.39 13.82
N CYS A 14 8.92 6.75 12.68
CA CYS A 14 9.95 6.19 11.81
C CYS A 14 10.01 6.94 10.48
N PRO A 15 11.21 7.32 10.02
CA PRO A 15 11.36 7.85 8.67
C PRO A 15 10.89 6.82 7.63
N PRO A 16 10.48 7.26 6.43
CA PRO A 16 10.11 6.36 5.36
C PRO A 16 11.23 5.38 5.07
N ASP A 17 10.87 4.11 4.94
CA ASP A 17 11.78 3.12 4.39
C ASP A 17 11.72 3.19 2.84
N PRO A 18 12.84 3.48 2.15
CA PRO A 18 12.91 3.45 0.70
C PRO A 18 12.46 2.11 0.10
N ALA A 19 12.69 0.99 0.79
CA ALA A 19 12.20 -0.32 0.35
C ALA A 19 10.68 -0.38 0.35
N GLY A 20 10.02 0.13 1.40
CA GLY A 20 8.56 0.22 1.46
C GLY A 20 7.98 1.14 0.38
N ALA A 21 8.64 2.26 0.09
CA ALA A 21 8.24 3.11 -1.03
C ALA A 21 8.38 2.40 -2.39
N LYS A 22 9.46 1.63 -2.57
CA LYS A 22 9.67 0.80 -3.78
C LYS A 22 8.60 -0.28 -3.93
N ASP A 23 8.16 -0.90 -2.84
CA ASP A 23 7.08 -1.89 -2.88
C ASP A 23 5.75 -1.25 -3.32
N MET A 24 5.43 -0.05 -2.82
CA MET A 24 4.25 0.72 -3.27
C MET A 24 4.34 1.09 -4.75
N TRP A 25 5.51 1.52 -5.22
CA TRP A 25 5.74 1.83 -6.64
C TRP A 25 5.59 0.58 -7.52
N ARG A 26 6.16 -0.55 -7.10
CA ARG A 26 6.00 -1.83 -7.81
C ARG A 26 4.53 -2.22 -7.92
N ALA A 27 3.76 -2.09 -6.83
CA ALA A 27 2.34 -2.39 -6.88
C ALA A 27 1.55 -1.50 -7.85
N TYR A 28 1.89 -0.22 -7.92
CA TYR A 28 1.34 0.67 -8.94
C TYR A 28 1.76 0.26 -10.36
N GLY A 29 3.03 -0.08 -10.58
CA GLY A 29 3.53 -0.56 -11.87
C GLY A 29 2.81 -1.81 -12.34
N ASP A 30 2.69 -2.83 -11.49
CA ASP A 30 2.01 -4.08 -11.81
C ASP A 30 0.51 -3.86 -12.06
N MET A 31 -0.15 -2.96 -11.32
CA MET A 31 -1.54 -2.58 -11.59
C MET A 31 -1.71 -1.99 -13.00
N LYS A 32 -0.76 -1.16 -13.42
CA LYS A 32 -0.77 -0.54 -14.76
C LYS A 32 -0.44 -1.55 -15.85
N ASP A 33 0.51 -2.44 -15.60
CA ASP A 33 0.95 -3.50 -16.51
C ASP A 33 -0.15 -4.57 -16.71
N ALA A 34 -0.74 -5.06 -15.62
CA ALA A 34 -1.78 -6.08 -15.66
C ALA A 34 -3.05 -5.58 -16.39
N ASN A 35 -3.34 -4.27 -16.30
CA ASN A 35 -4.51 -3.63 -16.90
C ASN A 35 -5.81 -4.45 -16.72
N TRP A 36 -5.99 -5.00 -15.51
CA TRP A 36 -6.98 -6.03 -15.25
C TRP A 36 -8.22 -5.47 -14.55
N LYS A 37 -9.40 -5.84 -15.04
CA LYS A 37 -10.68 -5.36 -14.49
C LYS A 37 -10.82 -5.78 -13.03
N ASN A 38 -11.29 -4.85 -12.18
CA ASN A 38 -11.53 -5.05 -10.74
C ASN A 38 -10.29 -5.47 -9.92
N SER A 39 -9.08 -5.18 -10.40
CA SER A 39 -7.83 -5.55 -9.71
C SER A 39 -7.24 -4.45 -8.83
N ASP A 40 -7.75 -3.21 -8.91
CA ASP A 40 -7.16 -2.05 -8.23
C ASP A 40 -7.04 -2.28 -6.71
N LYS A 41 -8.08 -2.81 -6.06
CA LYS A 41 -8.07 -3.11 -4.61
C LYS A 41 -7.07 -4.20 -4.21
N TYR A 42 -6.82 -5.17 -5.10
CA TYR A 42 -5.76 -6.15 -4.91
C TYR A 42 -4.39 -5.49 -4.86
N PHE A 43 -4.08 -4.62 -5.81
CA PHE A 43 -2.80 -3.93 -5.85
C PHE A 43 -2.62 -2.93 -4.70
N HIS A 44 -3.70 -2.27 -4.25
CA HIS A 44 -3.72 -1.47 -3.03
C HIS A 44 -3.33 -2.28 -1.78
N ALA A 45 -4.00 -3.41 -1.58
CA ALA A 45 -3.73 -4.29 -0.46
C ALA A 45 -2.31 -4.89 -0.55
N ARG A 46 -1.89 -5.39 -1.71
CA ARG A 46 -0.58 -6.02 -1.93
C ARG A 46 0.56 -5.04 -1.69
N GLY A 47 0.49 -3.83 -2.25
CA GLY A 47 1.52 -2.80 -2.04
C GLY A 47 1.67 -2.43 -0.56
N ASN A 48 0.54 -2.24 0.14
CA ASN A 48 0.55 -1.92 1.57
C ASN A 48 1.06 -3.10 2.43
N TYR A 49 0.71 -4.32 2.06
CA TYR A 49 1.17 -5.55 2.72
C TYR A 49 2.67 -5.72 2.60
N ASP A 50 3.21 -5.63 1.38
CA ASP A 50 4.64 -5.74 1.11
C ASP A 50 5.44 -4.67 1.86
N ALA A 51 4.99 -3.42 1.77
CA ALA A 51 5.65 -2.30 2.43
C ALA A 51 5.59 -2.42 3.96
N ALA A 52 4.44 -2.80 4.54
CA ALA A 52 4.31 -2.97 5.99
C ALA A 52 5.18 -4.11 6.53
N ARG A 53 5.44 -5.15 5.73
CA ARG A 53 6.34 -6.26 6.08
C ARG A 53 7.82 -5.87 6.12
N ARG A 54 8.20 -4.71 5.57
CA ARG A 54 9.55 -4.13 5.77
C ARG A 54 9.75 -3.61 7.19
N GLY A 55 8.67 -3.47 7.96
CA GLY A 55 8.68 -2.97 9.33
C GLY A 55 8.08 -1.57 9.45
N PRO A 56 8.27 -0.91 10.61
CA PRO A 56 7.59 0.34 10.93
C PRO A 56 7.80 1.48 9.94
N GLY A 57 9.00 1.62 9.36
CA GLY A 57 9.29 2.62 8.33
C GLY A 57 8.60 2.33 6.99
N GLY A 58 8.48 1.07 6.60
CA GLY A 58 7.73 0.67 5.41
C GLY A 58 6.22 0.82 5.59
N ARG A 59 5.71 0.51 6.80
CA ARG A 59 4.32 0.79 7.17
C ARG A 59 3.98 2.29 7.11
N TRP A 60 4.90 3.16 7.55
CA TRP A 60 4.75 4.60 7.41
C TRP A 60 4.77 5.05 5.95
N ALA A 61 5.73 4.55 5.16
CA ALA A 61 5.81 4.86 3.73
C ALA A 61 4.50 4.49 3.00
N ALA A 62 3.95 3.30 3.28
CA ALA A 62 2.67 2.85 2.74
C ALA A 62 1.53 3.82 3.10
N ALA A 63 1.48 4.28 4.36
CA ALA A 63 0.46 5.23 4.81
C ALA A 63 0.54 6.59 4.12
N VAL A 64 1.74 7.16 4.01
CA VAL A 64 1.93 8.46 3.38
C VAL A 64 1.60 8.40 1.89
N ILE A 65 2.06 7.35 1.19
CA ILE A 65 1.84 7.19 -0.25
C ILE A 65 0.35 6.93 -0.55
N SER A 66 -0.32 6.07 0.22
CA SER A 66 -1.77 5.82 0.06
C SER A 66 -2.60 7.09 0.23
N ASN A 67 -2.36 7.86 1.30
CA ASN A 67 -3.09 9.12 1.54
C ASN A 67 -2.77 10.18 0.49
N GLY A 68 -1.52 10.23 -0.01
CA GLY A 68 -1.13 11.11 -1.10
C GLY A 68 -1.89 10.79 -2.39
N ARG A 69 -1.98 9.50 -2.76
CA ARG A 69 -2.72 9.04 -3.94
C ARG A 69 -4.21 9.37 -3.85
N GLU A 70 -4.82 9.16 -2.68
CA GLU A 70 -6.24 9.49 -2.44
C GLU A 70 -6.52 10.97 -2.70
N ARG A 71 -5.68 11.88 -2.20
CA ARG A 71 -5.85 13.33 -2.43
C ARG A 71 -5.83 13.69 -3.91
N VAL A 72 -4.91 13.08 -4.67
CA VAL A 72 -4.83 13.30 -6.13
C VAL A 72 -6.06 12.70 -6.83
N GLN A 73 -6.51 11.50 -6.44
CA GLN A 73 -7.68 10.86 -7.03
C GLN A 73 -8.99 11.62 -6.74
N GLY A 74 -9.18 12.10 -5.51
CA GLY A 74 -10.33 12.92 -5.14
C GLY A 74 -10.38 14.22 -5.95
N SER A 75 -9.23 14.83 -6.23
CA SER A 75 -9.17 16.02 -7.10
C SER A 75 -9.43 15.73 -8.59
N SER A 76 -9.33 14.46 -9.02
CA SER A 76 -9.57 14.04 -10.40
C SER A 76 -11.02 13.68 -10.72
N GLY A 77 -11.95 13.87 -9.78
CA GLY A 77 -13.38 13.62 -9.99
C GLY A 77 -13.81 12.15 -9.87
N ARG A 78 -12.96 11.28 -9.30
CA ARG A 78 -13.35 9.90 -8.93
C ARG A 78 -14.26 9.92 -7.69
N GLY A 79 -15.29 9.08 -7.67
CA GLY A 79 -16.36 9.11 -6.66
C GLY A 79 -15.91 8.78 -5.24
N HIS A 80 -16.67 9.24 -4.24
CA HIS A 80 -16.38 9.05 -2.81
C HIS A 80 -16.40 7.57 -2.37
N GLU A 81 -17.26 6.75 -2.99
CA GLU A 81 -17.37 5.31 -2.69
C GLU A 81 -16.11 4.53 -3.10
N ASP A 82 -15.51 4.89 -4.24
CA ASP A 82 -14.24 4.31 -4.69
C ASP A 82 -13.11 4.63 -3.68
N SER A 83 -13.02 5.88 -3.21
CA SER A 83 -12.03 6.30 -2.22
C SER A 83 -12.16 5.54 -0.89
N ALA A 84 -13.38 5.30 -0.41
CA ALA A 84 -13.61 4.56 0.83
C ALA A 84 -13.17 3.09 0.73
N ALA A 85 -13.48 2.44 -0.39
CA ALA A 85 -13.10 1.06 -0.64
C ALA A 85 -11.59 0.90 -0.86
N ASP A 86 -10.94 1.86 -1.54
CA ASP A 86 -9.49 1.85 -1.74
C ASP A 86 -8.76 2.03 -0.40
N GLN A 87 -9.28 2.89 0.48
CA GLN A 87 -8.74 3.06 1.83
C GLN A 87 -8.95 1.83 2.71
N GLU A 88 -10.04 1.09 2.53
CA GLU A 88 -10.25 -0.18 3.21
C GLU A 88 -9.22 -1.23 2.76
N ALA A 89 -8.99 -1.38 1.46
CA ALA A 89 -7.97 -2.29 0.92
C ALA A 89 -6.54 -1.91 1.36
N ASN A 90 -6.21 -0.61 1.34
CA ASN A 90 -4.93 -0.10 1.87
C ASN A 90 -4.73 -0.53 3.33
N ARG A 91 -5.75 -0.32 4.19
CA ARG A 91 -5.68 -0.68 5.61
C ARG A 91 -5.59 -2.19 5.82
N TRP A 92 -6.34 -2.98 5.06
CA TRP A 92 -6.31 -4.44 5.14
C TRP A 92 -4.90 -4.97 4.94
N GLY A 93 -4.27 -4.61 3.81
CA GLY A 93 -2.90 -5.02 3.50
C GLY A 93 -1.90 -4.51 4.54
N ARG A 94 -1.99 -3.23 4.91
CA ARG A 94 -1.05 -2.61 5.86
C ARG A 94 -1.11 -3.22 7.26
N ASN A 95 -2.25 -3.81 7.63
CA ASN A 95 -2.47 -4.52 8.89
C ASN A 95 -2.12 -6.03 8.79
N GLY A 96 -1.55 -6.49 7.68
CA GLY A 96 -1.13 -7.87 7.49
C GLY A 96 -2.22 -8.81 6.96
N GLY A 97 -3.37 -8.29 6.55
CA GLY A 97 -4.41 -9.08 5.90
C GLY A 97 -3.95 -9.60 4.52
N ASP A 98 -4.43 -10.78 4.13
CA ASP A 98 -4.09 -11.41 2.86
C ASP A 98 -4.63 -10.57 1.67
N PRO A 99 -3.78 -10.03 0.79
CA PRO A 99 -4.23 -9.27 -0.38
C PRO A 99 -5.15 -10.06 -1.31
N ASN A 100 -5.05 -11.40 -1.32
CA ASN A 100 -5.87 -12.25 -2.18
C ASN A 100 -7.37 -12.18 -1.88
N ARG A 101 -7.76 -11.61 -0.73
CA ARG A 101 -9.14 -11.20 -0.46
C ARG A 101 -9.76 -10.37 -1.59
N TYR A 102 -8.96 -9.56 -2.28
CA TYR A 102 -9.40 -8.70 -3.38
C TYR A 102 -8.95 -9.20 -4.75
N ARG A 103 -8.31 -10.36 -4.84
CA ARG A 103 -7.78 -10.87 -6.12
C ARG A 103 -8.95 -11.22 -7.05
N PRO A 104 -9.07 -10.59 -8.23
CA PRO A 104 -10.12 -10.95 -9.17
C PRO A 104 -9.79 -12.27 -9.85
N ASN A 105 -10.85 -13.00 -10.22
CA ASN A 105 -10.72 -14.25 -10.98
C ASN A 105 -9.95 -14.01 -12.28
N GLY A 106 -9.00 -14.90 -12.56
CA GLY A 106 -8.20 -14.86 -13.79
C GLY A 106 -7.02 -13.88 -13.77
N LEU A 107 -6.81 -13.11 -12.70
CA LEU A 107 -5.58 -12.29 -12.61
C LEU A 107 -4.35 -13.21 -12.70
N PRO A 108 -3.40 -12.96 -13.63
CA PRO A 108 -2.21 -13.79 -13.79
C PRO A 108 -1.41 -13.93 -12.48
N TRP A 109 -0.98 -15.16 -12.17
CA TRP A 109 -0.39 -15.52 -10.88
C TRP A 109 0.95 -14.83 -10.57
N ASN A 110 1.62 -14.26 -11.58
CA ASN A 110 2.85 -13.50 -11.44
C ASN A 110 2.64 -12.12 -10.79
N TYR A 111 1.38 -11.70 -10.62
CA TYR A 111 0.98 -10.53 -9.84
C TYR A 111 0.46 -10.92 -8.47
#